data_AF-A0A6G8ARN7-F1
#
_entry.id   AF-A0A6G8ARN7-F1
#
_cell.length_a   1.000
_cell.length_b   1.000
_cell.length_c   1.000
_cell.angle_alpha   90.00
_cell.angle_beta   90.00
_cell.angle_gamma   90.00
#
_symmetry.space_group_name_H-M   'P 1'
#
loop_
_entity.id
_entity.type
_entity.pdbx_description
1 polymer ?
#
loop_
_entity_poly.entity_id
_entity_poly.type
_entity_poly.pdbx_seq_one_letter_code
_entity_poly.pdbx_strand_id
1 'polypeptide(L)'
;MINVTVWNEYRHEKTDEKVSEVYPEGIHEQLKNFLQEDFNVRTATLDEEEHGLTEEVLNDTDVLVWWGHIAHDEVSDDIVNRVHERVLQGMGLIVLHSGHMSKIFIKLMGTSCDLKWREADETCRIWNVKPSHPIVDGIGEYIELEKEEMYGEHFDIPAPDELIFINWYKGGEVFRGGVTYKRGNGKIFYFQPGHETYPSYYHPKVQRVIKNAVRWATPTDSTYPTYGNHQPLEKI
;
A
#
# COMPACT_ATOMS: atom_id res chain seq x y z
N MET A 1 12.24 16.72 -3.39
CA MET A 1 11.45 15.74 -4.17
C MET A 1 10.96 14.71 -3.18
N ILE A 2 9.75 14.14 -3.34
CA ILE A 2 9.25 13.15 -2.38
C ILE A 2 10.11 11.88 -2.49
N ASN A 3 10.64 11.40 -1.38
CA ASN A 3 11.43 10.17 -1.28
C ASN A 3 10.50 8.96 -1.07
N VAL A 4 10.48 8.05 -2.03
CA VAL A 4 9.63 6.86 -2.01
C VAL A 4 10.50 5.63 -1.89
N THR A 5 10.18 4.77 -0.92
CA THR A 5 10.75 3.42 -0.83
C THR A 5 9.68 2.43 -1.27
N VAL A 6 9.97 1.63 -2.29
CA VAL A 6 9.10 0.56 -2.76
C VAL A 6 9.62 -0.76 -2.21
N TRP A 7 8.88 -1.31 -1.25
CA TRP A 7 9.18 -2.59 -0.63
C TRP A 7 8.38 -3.71 -1.31
N ASN A 8 9.08 -4.77 -1.72
CA ASN A 8 8.48 -5.96 -2.32
C ASN A 8 9.06 -7.22 -1.71
N GLU A 9 8.19 -8.19 -1.42
CA GLU A 9 8.60 -9.48 -0.89
C GLU A 9 9.59 -10.22 -1.82
N TYR A 10 9.40 -10.12 -3.13
CA TYR A 10 10.29 -10.62 -4.17
C TYR A 10 10.61 -12.13 -4.10
N ARG A 11 9.60 -12.94 -3.75
CA ARG A 11 9.67 -14.41 -3.72
C ARG A 11 9.05 -15.06 -4.94
N HIS A 12 7.85 -14.63 -5.33
CA HIS A 12 7.12 -15.15 -6.48
C HIS A 12 7.91 -14.99 -7.79
N GLU A 13 8.45 -13.81 -8.03
CA GLU A 13 9.17 -13.50 -9.28
C GLU A 13 10.48 -14.28 -9.42
N LYS A 14 10.98 -14.90 -8.34
CA LYS A 14 12.16 -15.78 -8.35
C LYS A 14 11.82 -17.26 -8.51
N THR A 15 10.57 -17.65 -8.25
CA THR A 15 10.18 -19.06 -8.08
C THR A 15 9.07 -19.53 -9.01
N ASP A 16 8.28 -18.61 -9.58
CA ASP A 16 7.22 -18.91 -10.54
C ASP A 16 7.55 -18.28 -11.91
N GLU A 17 7.68 -19.14 -12.92
CA GLU A 17 7.98 -18.75 -14.30
C GLU A 17 6.92 -17.78 -14.85
N LYS A 18 5.63 -18.03 -14.61
CA LYS A 18 4.54 -17.16 -15.09
C LYS A 18 4.62 -15.76 -14.50
N VAL A 19 4.99 -15.66 -13.23
CA VAL A 19 5.16 -14.37 -12.56
C VAL A 19 6.38 -13.66 -13.13
N SER A 20 7.50 -14.35 -13.30
CA SER A 20 8.70 -13.76 -13.91
C SER A 20 8.51 -13.33 -15.38
N GLU A 21 7.63 -13.99 -16.13
CA GLU A 21 7.25 -13.54 -17.48
C GLU A 21 6.55 -12.18 -17.46
N VAL A 22 5.74 -11.91 -16.44
CA VAL A 22 5.05 -10.63 -16.26
C VAL A 22 5.98 -9.58 -15.63
N TYR A 23 6.73 -9.95 -14.60
CA TYR A 23 7.59 -9.08 -13.80
C TYR A 23 9.03 -9.62 -13.77
N PRO A 24 9.80 -9.53 -14.87
CA PRO A 24 11.12 -10.16 -14.99
C PRO A 24 12.17 -9.59 -14.03
N GLU A 25 11.99 -8.35 -13.60
CA GLU A 25 12.86 -7.67 -12.62
C GLU A 25 12.17 -7.48 -11.25
N GLY A 26 10.99 -8.09 -11.07
CA GLY A 26 10.17 -7.95 -9.88
C GLY A 26 9.15 -6.81 -9.93
N ILE A 27 8.10 -6.94 -9.11
CA ILE A 27 7.01 -5.96 -9.01
C ILE A 27 7.55 -4.59 -8.57
N HIS A 28 8.50 -4.56 -7.63
CA HIS A 28 9.15 -3.35 -7.16
C HIS A 28 9.84 -2.54 -8.26
N GLU A 29 10.55 -3.18 -9.20
CA GLU A 29 11.18 -2.47 -10.31
C GLU A 29 10.13 -1.94 -11.28
N GLN A 30 9.04 -2.67 -11.53
CA GLN A 30 7.91 -2.12 -12.31
C GLN A 30 7.24 -0.93 -11.63
N LEU A 31 7.04 -0.97 -10.31
CA LEU A 31 6.52 0.15 -9.53
C LEU A 31 7.47 1.35 -9.57
N LYS A 32 8.76 1.13 -9.35
CA LYS A 32 9.81 2.15 -9.46
C LYS A 32 9.85 2.78 -10.84
N ASN A 33 9.69 1.98 -11.90
CA ASN A 33 9.81 2.43 -13.28
C ASN A 33 8.91 3.62 -13.62
N PHE A 34 7.64 3.58 -13.19
CA PHE A 34 6.73 4.71 -13.41
C PHE A 34 6.81 5.76 -12.30
N LEU A 35 7.12 5.37 -11.05
CA LEU A 35 7.20 6.32 -9.93
C LEU A 35 8.40 7.27 -10.05
N GLN A 36 9.54 6.81 -10.57
CA GLN A 36 10.76 7.61 -10.71
C GLN A 36 10.63 8.79 -11.69
N GLU A 37 9.58 8.81 -12.50
CA GLU A 37 9.25 9.96 -13.35
C GLU A 37 8.88 11.20 -12.53
N ASP A 38 8.36 11.01 -11.31
CA ASP A 38 7.78 12.05 -10.47
C ASP A 38 8.44 12.17 -9.09
N PHE A 39 9.15 11.13 -8.64
CA PHE A 39 9.64 10.98 -7.27
C PHE A 39 11.10 10.50 -7.24
N ASN A 40 11.76 10.66 -6.09
CA ASN A 40 13.03 10.00 -5.84
C ASN A 40 12.74 8.60 -5.28
N VAL A 41 12.96 7.55 -6.08
CA VAL A 41 12.51 6.19 -5.75
C VAL A 41 13.68 5.26 -5.47
N ARG A 42 13.61 4.55 -4.36
CA ARG A 42 14.45 3.39 -4.05
C ARG A 42 13.59 2.14 -3.90
N THR A 43 14.22 0.97 -4.02
CA THR A 43 13.59 -0.32 -3.80
C THR A 43 14.24 -1.02 -2.60
N ALA A 44 13.49 -1.92 -1.97
CA ALA A 44 13.93 -2.77 -0.88
C ALA A 44 13.17 -4.10 -0.98
N THR A 45 13.82 -5.20 -0.59
CA THR A 45 13.23 -6.54 -0.65
C THR A 45 13.40 -7.34 0.64
N LEU A 46 12.58 -8.39 0.81
CA LEU A 46 12.57 -9.20 2.04
C LEU A 46 13.95 -9.79 2.38
N ASP A 47 14.70 -10.23 1.37
CA ASP A 47 15.96 -10.96 1.55
C ASP A 47 17.19 -10.04 1.76
N GLU A 48 17.01 -8.72 1.70
CA GLU A 48 18.07 -7.77 2.05
C GLU A 48 18.31 -7.70 3.57
N GLU A 49 19.47 -7.19 3.97
CA GLU A 49 19.77 -6.92 5.38
C GLU A 49 18.70 -5.98 5.96
N GLU A 50 18.13 -6.35 7.11
CA GLU A 50 17.01 -5.64 7.73
C GLU A 50 15.80 -5.43 6.79
N HIS A 51 15.62 -6.34 5.82
CA HIS A 51 14.63 -6.27 4.75
C HIS A 51 14.74 -4.98 3.90
N GLY A 52 15.93 -4.38 3.85
CA GLY A 52 16.22 -3.10 3.20
C GLY A 52 15.62 -1.88 3.93
N LEU A 53 15.08 -2.05 5.14
CA LEU A 53 14.36 -1.03 5.90
C LEU A 53 15.14 -0.62 7.17
N THR A 54 16.41 -0.28 6.99
CA THR A 54 17.27 0.26 8.06
C THR A 54 16.69 1.56 8.62
N GLU A 55 17.14 1.97 9.81
CA GLU A 55 16.74 3.28 10.38
C GLU A 55 17.06 4.44 9.44
N GLU A 56 18.24 4.41 8.80
CA GLU A 56 18.66 5.41 7.83
C GLU A 56 17.68 5.49 6.65
N VAL A 57 17.33 4.34 6.05
CA VAL A 57 16.40 4.27 4.93
C VAL A 57 15.03 4.83 5.31
N LEU A 58 14.48 4.43 6.47
CA LEU A 58 13.16 4.89 6.90
C LEU A 58 13.14 6.35 7.37
N ASN A 59 14.26 6.88 7.84
CA ASN A 59 14.39 8.31 8.16
C ASN A 59 14.40 9.18 6.90
N ASP A 60 14.94 8.67 5.80
CA ASP A 60 14.93 9.33 4.49
C ASP A 60 13.75 8.90 3.59
N THR A 61 12.75 8.20 4.13
CA THR A 61 11.54 7.80 3.40
C THR A 61 10.37 8.70 3.78
N ASP A 62 9.79 9.37 2.79
CA ASP A 62 8.54 10.13 2.96
C ASP A 62 7.32 9.20 2.85
N VAL A 63 7.34 8.29 1.86
CA VAL A 63 6.25 7.34 1.61
C VAL A 63 6.84 5.95 1.34
N LEU A 64 6.38 4.97 2.12
CA LEU A 64 6.66 3.56 1.90
C LEU A 64 5.52 2.92 1.08
N VAL A 65 5.87 2.24 0.00
CA VAL A 65 4.95 1.37 -0.76
C VAL A 65 5.26 -0.07 -0.38
N TRP A 66 4.23 -0.87 -0.10
CA TRP A 66 4.39 -2.23 0.41
C TRP A 66 3.59 -3.24 -0.41
N TRP A 67 4.28 -4.24 -0.96
CA TRP A 67 3.68 -5.44 -1.53
C TRP A 67 4.31 -6.70 -0.93
N GLY A 68 3.50 -7.69 -0.59
CA GLY A 68 3.94 -9.01 -0.14
C GLY A 68 2.78 -9.99 -0.12
N HIS A 69 3.06 -11.29 -0.05
CA HIS A 69 2.06 -12.35 -0.16
C HIS A 69 2.40 -13.60 0.69
N ILE A 70 3.44 -14.37 0.36
CA ILE A 70 3.62 -15.74 0.87
C ILE A 70 4.59 -15.84 2.06
N ALA A 71 5.32 -14.76 2.37
CA ALA A 71 6.34 -14.73 3.41
C ALA A 71 6.13 -13.55 4.38
N HIS A 72 4.87 -13.19 4.66
CA HIS A 72 4.54 -12.13 5.63
C HIS A 72 5.08 -12.41 7.04
N ASP A 73 5.15 -13.67 7.43
CA ASP A 73 5.65 -14.13 8.72
C ASP A 73 7.17 -13.95 8.87
N GLU A 74 7.91 -13.95 7.76
CA GLU A 74 9.37 -13.79 7.72
C GLU A 74 9.83 -12.34 7.94
N VAL A 75 8.95 -11.35 7.79
CA VAL A 75 9.27 -9.95 8.13
C VAL A 75 9.44 -9.85 9.64
N SER A 76 10.64 -9.54 10.11
CA SER A 76 10.95 -9.49 11.54
C SER A 76 10.15 -8.41 12.28
N ASP A 77 9.74 -8.73 13.51
CA ASP A 77 8.87 -7.84 14.30
C ASP A 77 9.55 -6.50 14.65
N ASP A 78 10.88 -6.49 14.77
CA ASP A 78 11.65 -5.26 14.99
C ASP A 78 11.51 -4.28 13.81
N ILE A 79 11.55 -4.80 12.57
CA ILE A 79 11.34 -3.98 11.37
C ILE A 79 9.89 -3.52 11.27
N VAL A 80 8.92 -4.38 11.61
CA VAL A 80 7.51 -3.99 11.67
C VAL A 80 7.29 -2.87 12.70
N ASN A 81 7.90 -2.97 13.87
CA ASN A 81 7.80 -1.94 14.92
C ASN A 81 8.42 -0.62 14.48
N ARG A 82 9.61 -0.67 13.84
CA ARG A 82 10.27 0.52 13.28
C ARG A 82 9.41 1.20 12.23
N VAL A 83 8.87 0.45 11.26
CA VAL A 83 7.97 1.00 10.23
C VAL A 83 6.72 1.59 10.87
N HIS A 84 6.12 0.89 11.83
CA HIS A 84 4.94 1.36 12.55
C HIS A 84 5.19 2.70 13.25
N GLU A 85 6.30 2.86 13.96
CA GLU A 85 6.67 4.14 14.60
C GLU A 85 6.84 5.26 13.58
N ARG A 86 7.52 4.98 12.46
CA ARG A 86 7.72 5.96 11.37
C ARG A 86 6.40 6.40 10.74
N VAL A 87 5.47 5.46 10.53
CA VAL A 87 4.11 5.78 10.07
C VAL A 87 3.41 6.69 11.09
N LEU A 88 3.39 6.34 12.38
CA LEU A 88 2.79 7.18 13.41
C LEU A 88 3.39 8.59 13.45
N GLN A 89 4.69 8.72 13.20
CA GLN A 89 5.42 9.99 13.16
C GLN A 89 5.16 10.82 11.88
N GLY A 90 4.54 10.26 10.86
CA GLY A 90 4.13 11.01 9.67
C GLY A 90 4.50 10.38 8.34
N MET A 91 5.32 9.32 8.30
CA MET A 91 5.64 8.62 7.06
C MET A 91 4.36 8.07 6.43
N GLY A 92 4.18 8.31 5.14
CA GLY A 92 3.08 7.74 4.37
C GLY A 92 3.26 6.25 4.15
N LEU A 93 2.14 5.51 4.05
CA LEU A 93 2.16 4.10 3.72
C LEU A 93 1.12 3.78 2.63
N ILE A 94 1.56 3.15 1.56
CA ILE A 94 0.68 2.59 0.52
C ILE A 94 0.79 1.08 0.58
N VAL A 95 -0.30 0.40 0.92
CA VAL A 95 -0.36 -1.06 0.99
C VAL A 95 -1.08 -1.56 -0.26
N LEU A 96 -0.43 -2.46 -0.99
CA LEU A 96 -0.92 -2.97 -2.25
C LEU A 96 -1.35 -4.43 -2.13
N HIS A 97 -2.51 -4.74 -2.70
CA HIS A 97 -3.00 -6.10 -2.94
C HIS A 97 -2.92 -7.00 -1.69
N SER A 98 -2.18 -8.11 -1.77
CA SER A 98 -1.93 -9.12 -0.74
C SER A 98 -1.23 -8.57 0.50
N GLY A 99 -0.66 -7.36 0.41
CA GLY A 99 -0.17 -6.59 1.56
C GLY A 99 -1.21 -6.33 2.65
N HIS A 100 -2.51 -6.58 2.40
CA HIS A 100 -3.54 -6.60 3.44
C HIS A 100 -3.22 -7.60 4.58
N MET A 101 -2.52 -8.69 4.32
CA MET A 101 -2.07 -9.63 5.36
C MET A 101 -0.66 -9.33 5.90
N SER A 102 -0.03 -8.23 5.48
CA SER A 102 1.27 -7.84 6.03
C SER A 102 1.18 -7.53 7.53
N LYS A 103 2.19 -7.93 8.29
CA LYS A 103 2.29 -7.63 9.73
C LYS A 103 2.10 -6.14 10.03
N ILE A 104 2.66 -5.26 9.19
CA ILE A 104 2.53 -3.81 9.37
C ILE A 104 1.09 -3.31 9.18
N PHE A 105 0.38 -3.80 8.16
CA PHE A 105 -1.01 -3.39 7.94
C PHE A 105 -1.93 -3.93 9.04
N ILE A 106 -1.80 -5.20 9.40
CA ILE A 106 -2.53 -5.83 10.53
C ILE A 106 -2.29 -5.03 11.82
N LYS A 107 -1.03 -4.70 12.15
CA LYS A 107 -0.68 -3.92 13.34
C LYS A 107 -1.34 -2.54 13.36
N LEU A 108 -1.40 -1.85 12.22
CA LEU A 108 -2.03 -0.54 12.10
C LEU A 108 -3.56 -0.61 12.14
N MET A 109 -4.16 -1.70 11.64
CA MET A 109 -5.61 -1.86 11.57
C MET A 109 -6.21 -2.40 12.87
N GLY A 110 -5.49 -3.25 13.60
CA GLY A 110 -5.96 -3.88 14.83
C GLY A 110 -7.04 -4.96 14.62
N THR A 111 -7.14 -5.48 13.41
CA THR A 111 -8.08 -6.53 12.98
C THR A 111 -7.33 -7.65 12.26
N SER A 112 -8.01 -8.71 11.82
CA SER A 112 -7.33 -9.79 11.07
C SER A 112 -6.93 -9.37 9.66
N CYS A 113 -7.60 -8.37 9.09
CA CYS A 113 -7.50 -7.99 7.68
C CYS A 113 -7.81 -9.16 6.72
N ASP A 114 -8.52 -10.18 7.18
CA ASP A 114 -8.91 -11.33 6.36
C ASP A 114 -10.08 -10.97 5.42
N LEU A 115 -10.23 -11.74 4.35
CA LEU A 115 -11.19 -11.51 3.27
C LEU A 115 -11.53 -12.81 2.52
N LYS A 116 -12.58 -12.77 1.70
CA LYS A 116 -12.82 -13.85 0.72
C LYS A 116 -11.94 -13.60 -0.50
N TRP A 117 -11.40 -14.65 -1.10
CA TRP A 117 -10.62 -14.52 -2.32
C TRP A 117 -10.88 -15.63 -3.34
N ARG A 118 -10.54 -15.36 -4.61
CA ARG A 118 -10.59 -16.33 -5.71
C ARG A 118 -9.71 -15.86 -6.88
N GLU A 119 -8.78 -16.71 -7.30
CA GLU A 119 -8.03 -16.57 -8.55
C GLU A 119 -8.77 -17.30 -9.69
N ALA A 120 -9.34 -16.56 -10.64
CA ALA A 120 -10.17 -17.14 -11.70
C ALA A 120 -10.14 -16.35 -13.04
N ASP A 121 -9.09 -15.56 -13.28
CA ASP A 121 -8.95 -14.73 -14.49
C ASP A 121 -10.18 -13.83 -14.75
N GLU A 122 -10.82 -13.34 -13.68
CA GLU A 122 -12.10 -12.66 -13.80
C GLU A 122 -11.96 -11.14 -13.94
N THR A 123 -12.91 -10.55 -14.66
CA THR A 123 -12.95 -9.10 -14.86
C THR A 123 -13.26 -8.39 -13.55
N CYS A 124 -12.46 -7.37 -13.25
CA CYS A 124 -12.64 -6.46 -12.13
C CYS A 124 -12.93 -5.05 -12.63
N ARG A 125 -14.00 -4.44 -12.12
CA ARG A 125 -14.31 -3.01 -12.35
C ARG A 125 -14.23 -2.26 -11.03
N ILE A 126 -13.32 -1.29 -10.98
CA ILE A 126 -13.01 -0.49 -9.80
C ILE A 126 -13.72 0.86 -9.94
N TRP A 127 -14.84 1.03 -9.23
CA TRP A 127 -15.65 2.25 -9.27
C TRP A 127 -15.09 3.33 -8.35
N ASN A 128 -14.85 4.52 -8.91
CA ASN A 128 -14.53 5.72 -8.15
C ASN A 128 -15.78 6.22 -7.42
N VAL A 129 -15.81 6.09 -6.10
CA VAL A 129 -16.94 6.55 -5.25
C VAL A 129 -16.61 7.82 -4.49
N LYS A 130 -15.42 8.40 -4.71
CA LYS A 130 -14.97 9.65 -4.10
C LYS A 130 -14.35 10.57 -5.16
N PRO A 131 -15.16 11.11 -6.10
CA PRO A 131 -14.67 11.79 -7.30
C PRO A 131 -13.85 13.07 -7.04
N SER A 132 -13.95 13.66 -5.85
CA SER A 132 -13.20 14.86 -5.46
C SER A 132 -11.87 14.57 -4.75
N HIS A 133 -11.52 13.31 -4.51
CA HIS A 133 -10.33 12.96 -3.74
C HIS A 133 -9.05 13.12 -4.59
N PRO A 134 -7.92 13.61 -4.02
CA PRO A 134 -6.67 13.76 -4.78
C PRO A 134 -6.18 12.46 -5.43
N ILE A 135 -6.43 11.31 -4.80
CA ILE A 135 -6.05 9.98 -5.34
C ILE A 135 -6.69 9.69 -6.70
N VAL A 136 -7.88 10.22 -6.98
CA VAL A 136 -8.64 9.90 -8.20
C VAL A 136 -8.47 10.92 -9.32
N ASP A 137 -7.53 11.86 -9.16
CA ASP A 137 -7.23 12.85 -10.20
C ASP A 137 -6.79 12.19 -11.52
N GLY A 138 -7.57 12.44 -12.58
CA GLY A 138 -7.35 11.88 -13.92
C GLY A 138 -7.82 10.42 -14.11
N ILE A 139 -8.55 9.81 -13.17
CA ILE A 139 -8.98 8.40 -13.28
C ILE A 139 -10.31 8.22 -14.03
N GLY A 140 -11.25 9.16 -13.88
CA GLY A 140 -12.62 9.06 -14.37
C GLY A 140 -13.54 8.29 -13.41
N GLU A 141 -14.63 7.72 -13.94
CA GLU A 141 -15.65 7.03 -13.14
C GLU A 141 -15.21 5.64 -12.66
N TYR A 142 -14.37 4.94 -13.44
CA TYR A 142 -13.88 3.61 -13.09
C TYR A 142 -12.57 3.24 -13.80
N ILE A 143 -11.93 2.20 -13.27
CA ILE A 143 -10.86 1.42 -13.90
C ILE A 143 -11.43 0.03 -14.21
N GLU A 144 -11.10 -0.53 -15.37
CA GLU A 144 -11.49 -1.89 -15.74
C GLU A 144 -10.23 -2.71 -15.99
N LEU A 145 -10.13 -3.84 -15.30
CA LEU A 145 -9.06 -4.82 -15.47
C LEU A 145 -9.69 -6.09 -16.05
N GLU A 146 -9.13 -6.56 -17.17
CA GLU A 146 -9.66 -7.75 -17.87
C GLU A 146 -9.59 -9.00 -16.97
N LYS A 147 -8.49 -9.12 -16.23
CA LYS A 147 -8.20 -10.17 -15.27
C LYS A 147 -7.61 -9.57 -13.99
N GLU A 148 -8.15 -9.97 -12.84
CA GLU A 148 -7.59 -9.69 -11.53
C GLU A 148 -8.06 -10.76 -10.54
N GLU A 149 -7.31 -10.95 -9.45
CA GLU A 149 -7.75 -11.80 -8.35
C GLU A 149 -8.94 -11.14 -7.64
N MET A 150 -10.00 -11.90 -7.42
CA MET A 150 -11.15 -11.43 -6.68
C MET A 150 -10.81 -11.42 -5.20
N TYR A 151 -10.87 -10.25 -4.56
CA TYR A 151 -11.09 -10.11 -3.13
C TYR A 151 -12.53 -9.68 -2.86
N GLY A 152 -13.15 -10.17 -1.80
CA GLY A 152 -14.58 -9.99 -1.54
C GLY A 152 -14.90 -9.68 -0.08
N GLU A 153 -15.96 -8.89 0.12
CA GLU A 153 -16.49 -8.60 1.45
C GLU A 153 -17.03 -9.87 2.16
N HIS A 154 -16.98 -9.96 3.50
CA HIS A 154 -16.51 -8.97 4.47
C HIS A 154 -14.97 -8.93 4.53
N PHE A 155 -14.40 -7.74 4.29
CA PHE A 155 -12.99 -7.44 4.55
C PHE A 155 -12.85 -6.95 5.99
N ASP A 156 -12.15 -7.72 6.83
CA ASP A 156 -12.01 -7.46 8.27
C ASP A 156 -11.02 -6.34 8.57
N ILE A 157 -11.42 -5.12 8.22
CA ILE A 157 -10.71 -3.86 8.47
C ILE A 157 -11.62 -2.90 9.26
N PRO A 158 -11.05 -1.98 10.05
CA PRO A 158 -11.83 -0.90 10.64
C PRO A 158 -12.54 -0.09 9.55
N ALA A 159 -13.59 0.64 9.92
CA ALA A 159 -14.23 1.57 9.00
C ALA A 159 -13.18 2.57 8.47
N PRO A 160 -13.06 2.74 7.14
CA PRO A 160 -12.06 3.63 6.57
C PRO A 160 -12.42 5.10 6.82
N ASP A 161 -11.41 5.95 6.90
CA ASP A 161 -11.62 7.40 6.99
C ASP A 161 -12.32 7.90 5.72
N GLU A 162 -11.85 7.42 4.55
CA GLU A 162 -12.55 7.61 3.28
C GLU A 162 -12.50 6.32 2.45
N LEU A 163 -13.66 5.95 1.88
CA LEU A 163 -13.78 4.93 0.85
C LEU A 163 -13.60 5.59 -0.52
N ILE A 164 -12.55 5.23 -1.23
CA ILE A 164 -12.18 5.82 -2.53
C ILE A 164 -12.70 4.97 -3.69
N PHE A 165 -12.54 3.65 -3.59
CA PHE A 165 -12.93 2.71 -4.63
C PHE A 165 -13.77 1.55 -4.10
N ILE A 166 -14.78 1.15 -4.88
CA ILE A 166 -15.50 -0.12 -4.72
C ILE A 166 -15.24 -0.98 -5.96
N ASN A 167 -14.69 -2.16 -5.76
CA ASN A 167 -14.48 -3.13 -6.82
C ASN A 167 -15.76 -3.95 -6.99
N TRP A 168 -16.16 -4.16 -8.23
CA TRP A 168 -17.13 -5.15 -8.66
C TRP A 168 -16.37 -6.25 -9.40
N TYR A 169 -16.68 -7.50 -9.09
CA TYR A 169 -16.10 -8.64 -9.78
C TYR A 169 -17.16 -9.45 -10.51
N LYS A 170 -16.76 -10.09 -11.61
CA LYS A 170 -17.66 -10.88 -12.45
C LYS A 170 -18.35 -12.01 -11.69
N GLY A 171 -17.72 -12.59 -10.67
CA GLY A 171 -18.32 -13.62 -9.83
C GLY A 171 -19.45 -13.14 -8.91
N GLY A 172 -19.66 -11.82 -8.80
CA GLY A 172 -20.76 -11.21 -8.05
C GLY A 172 -20.34 -10.56 -6.73
N GLU A 173 -19.08 -10.74 -6.31
CA GLU A 173 -18.52 -10.09 -5.14
C GLU A 173 -18.27 -8.59 -5.37
N VAL A 174 -18.26 -7.87 -4.26
CA VAL A 174 -17.78 -6.49 -4.19
C VAL A 174 -16.72 -6.37 -3.11
N PHE A 175 -15.91 -5.32 -3.19
CA PHE A 175 -14.83 -5.08 -2.22
C PHE A 175 -14.53 -3.60 -2.08
N ARG A 176 -14.26 -3.15 -0.86
CA ARG A 176 -13.68 -1.81 -0.62
C ARG A 176 -12.22 -1.77 -1.08
N GLY A 177 -12.00 -1.75 -2.40
CA GLY A 177 -10.70 -1.91 -3.04
C GLY A 177 -9.78 -0.69 -3.05
N GLY A 178 -10.22 0.42 -2.45
CA GLY A 178 -9.39 1.59 -2.22
C GLY A 178 -9.87 2.36 -1.01
N VAL A 179 -9.08 2.39 0.07
CA VAL A 179 -9.47 3.01 1.33
C VAL A 179 -8.32 3.78 1.98
N THR A 180 -8.64 4.86 2.67
CA THR A 180 -7.67 5.66 3.41
C THR A 180 -7.83 5.54 4.91
N TYR A 181 -6.72 5.72 5.63
CA TYR A 181 -6.68 5.84 7.09
C TYR A 181 -5.67 6.89 7.52
N LYS A 182 -5.84 7.39 8.74
CA LYS A 182 -4.82 8.11 9.50
C LYS A 182 -4.44 7.33 10.74
N ARG A 183 -3.13 7.27 11.03
CA ARG A 183 -2.56 6.69 12.25
C ARG A 183 -1.44 7.60 12.72
N GLY A 184 -1.61 8.21 13.89
CA GLY A 184 -0.77 9.34 14.29
C GLY A 184 -0.83 10.44 13.23
N ASN A 185 0.33 10.91 12.79
CA ASN A 185 0.47 11.86 11.68
C ASN A 185 0.53 11.18 10.30
N GLY A 186 0.67 9.86 10.26
CA GLY A 186 0.78 9.08 9.03
C GLY A 186 -0.54 8.96 8.28
N LYS A 187 -0.42 8.95 6.95
CA LYS A 187 -1.52 8.72 6.02
C LYS A 187 -1.31 7.37 5.34
N ILE A 188 -2.34 6.54 5.37
CA ILE A 188 -2.29 5.18 4.82
C ILE A 188 -3.30 5.08 3.69
N PHE A 189 -2.91 4.49 2.57
CA PHE A 189 -3.82 4.10 1.50
C PHE A 189 -3.65 2.61 1.20
N TYR A 190 -4.74 1.86 1.29
CA TYR A 190 -4.79 0.49 0.79
C TYR A 190 -5.41 0.48 -0.61
N PHE A 191 -4.78 -0.22 -1.56
CA PHE A 191 -5.27 -0.37 -2.93
C PHE A 191 -5.17 -1.81 -3.41
N GLN A 192 -6.30 -2.37 -3.84
CA GLN A 192 -6.42 -3.81 -4.06
C GLN A 192 -5.71 -4.39 -5.29
N PRO A 193 -5.66 -3.75 -6.48
CA PRO A 193 -5.12 -4.41 -7.67
C PRO A 193 -3.65 -4.77 -7.53
N GLY A 194 -3.24 -5.87 -8.16
CA GLY A 194 -1.82 -6.26 -8.19
C GLY A 194 -1.49 -7.68 -7.79
N HIS A 195 -2.31 -8.65 -8.19
CA HIS A 195 -1.93 -10.06 -8.09
C HIS A 195 -0.74 -10.37 -8.99
N GLU A 196 0.17 -11.22 -8.52
CA GLU A 196 1.49 -11.42 -9.13
C GLU A 196 1.45 -12.00 -10.54
N THR A 197 0.42 -12.77 -10.88
CA THR A 197 0.28 -13.39 -12.22
C THR A 197 -0.37 -12.48 -13.26
N TYR A 198 -0.82 -11.28 -12.86
CA TYR A 198 -1.49 -10.33 -13.75
C TYR A 198 -0.71 -9.03 -13.93
N PRO A 199 -0.72 -8.41 -15.14
CA PRO A 199 0.03 -7.20 -15.43
C PRO A 199 -0.63 -5.91 -14.90
N SER A 200 -1.25 -5.96 -13.72
CA SER A 200 -2.04 -4.84 -13.17
C SER A 200 -1.20 -3.56 -12.98
N TYR A 201 0.08 -3.69 -12.64
CA TYR A 201 1.00 -2.55 -12.52
C TYR A 201 1.51 -1.99 -13.86
N TYR A 202 1.12 -2.58 -14.99
CA TYR A 202 1.27 -1.99 -16.32
C TYR A 202 0.04 -1.16 -16.74
N HIS A 203 -1.08 -1.25 -16.02
CA HIS A 203 -2.30 -0.53 -16.38
C HIS A 203 -2.16 0.99 -16.07
N PRO A 204 -2.33 1.90 -17.05
CA PRO A 204 -2.03 3.33 -16.87
C PRO A 204 -2.81 4.00 -15.73
N LYS A 205 -4.09 3.62 -15.54
CA LYS A 205 -4.89 4.18 -14.44
C LYS A 205 -4.47 3.64 -13.08
N VAL A 206 -3.98 2.40 -12.99
CA VAL A 206 -3.46 1.82 -11.73
C VAL A 206 -2.19 2.59 -11.33
N GLN A 207 -1.27 2.79 -12.28
CA GLN A 207 -0.07 3.60 -12.07
C GLN A 207 -0.41 5.03 -11.64
N ARG A 208 -1.40 5.68 -12.30
CA ARG A 208 -1.86 7.03 -11.94
C ARG A 208 -2.42 7.08 -10.52
N VAL A 209 -3.23 6.10 -10.09
CA VAL A 209 -3.73 6.02 -8.71
C VAL A 209 -2.58 5.94 -7.72
N ILE A 210 -1.61 5.07 -7.95
CA ILE A 210 -0.45 4.90 -7.04
C ILE A 210 0.37 6.19 -6.98
N LYS A 211 0.65 6.84 -8.13
CA LYS A 211 1.33 8.14 -8.18
C LYS A 211 0.56 9.22 -7.39
N ASN A 212 -0.76 9.27 -7.51
CA ASN A 212 -1.58 10.25 -6.78
C ASN A 212 -1.60 9.93 -5.27
N ALA A 213 -1.65 8.66 -4.91
CA ALA A 213 -1.59 8.20 -3.52
C ALA A 213 -0.28 8.57 -2.85
N VAL A 214 0.86 8.46 -3.55
CA VAL A 214 2.17 8.91 -3.02
C VAL A 214 2.14 10.41 -2.68
N ARG A 215 1.63 11.24 -3.59
CA ARG A 215 1.50 12.69 -3.35
C ARG A 215 0.55 12.99 -2.18
N TRP A 216 -0.56 12.26 -2.09
CA TRP A 216 -1.53 12.44 -1.01
C TRP A 216 -0.96 12.02 0.36
N ALA A 217 -0.22 10.91 0.38
CA ALA A 217 0.34 10.29 1.58
C ALA A 217 1.59 11.00 2.11
N THR A 218 2.12 11.99 1.40
CA THR A 218 3.32 12.74 1.81
C THR A 218 3.16 13.33 3.22
N PRO A 219 4.20 13.25 4.08
CA PRO A 219 4.19 13.85 5.40
C PRO A 219 3.84 15.34 5.36
N THR A 220 3.22 15.84 6.43
CA THR A 220 2.95 17.28 6.59
C THR A 220 3.95 17.87 7.58
N ASP A 221 4.09 19.20 7.59
CA ASP A 221 4.92 19.93 8.57
C ASP A 221 4.37 19.88 10.02
N SER A 222 3.34 19.06 10.27
CA SER A 222 2.75 18.88 11.60
C SER A 222 3.75 18.26 12.55
N THR A 223 3.94 18.87 13.72
CA THR A 223 4.77 18.31 14.78
C THR A 223 4.14 17.02 15.33
N TYR A 224 4.96 15.99 15.54
CA TYR A 224 4.50 14.80 16.24
C TYR A 224 4.22 15.15 17.72
N PRO A 225 3.06 14.77 18.29
CA PRO A 225 2.74 15.13 19.66
C PRO A 225 3.72 14.55 20.67
N THR A 226 4.04 15.33 21.71
CA THR A 226 4.71 14.82 22.91
C THR A 226 3.65 14.33 23.91
N TYR A 227 3.93 13.21 24.58
CA TYR A 227 3.04 12.61 25.57
C TYR A 227 3.75 12.48 26.92
N GLY A 228 2.99 12.31 28.00
CA GLY A 228 3.51 12.08 29.34
C GLY A 228 3.35 13.27 30.27
N ASN A 229 4.22 13.37 31.28
CA ASN A 229 4.16 14.44 32.27
C ASN A 229 4.47 15.80 31.61
N HIS A 230 3.54 16.73 31.73
CA HIS A 230 3.67 18.08 31.18
C HIS A 230 3.45 19.10 32.29
N GLN A 231 4.34 20.11 32.37
CA GLN A 231 4.21 21.17 33.35
C GLN A 231 3.03 22.09 32.99
N PRO A 232 2.33 22.67 33.98
CA PRO A 232 1.24 23.58 33.67
C PRO A 232 1.77 24.79 32.89
N LEU A 233 1.01 25.23 31.89
CA LEU A 233 1.36 26.41 31.07
C LEU A 233 1.15 27.73 31.82
N GLU A 234 0.36 27.69 32.88
CA GLU A 234 -0.01 28.82 33.72
C GLU A 234 0.25 28.49 35.18
N LYS A 235 0.44 29.52 36.02
CA LYS A 235 0.69 29.33 37.45
C LYS A 235 -0.53 28.71 38.14
N ILE A 236 -0.28 27.63 38.90
CA ILE A 236 -1.23 27.00 39.83
C ILE A 236 -0.98 27.55 41.24
#